data_AF-A0AAF0TUB5-F1
#
_entry.id   AF-A0AAF0TUB5-F1
#
_cell.length_a   1.000
_cell.length_b   1.000
_cell.length_c   1.000
_cell.angle_alpha   90.00
_cell.angle_beta   90.00
_cell.angle_gamma   90.00
#
_symmetry.space_group_name_H-M   'P 1'
#
loop_
_entity.id
_entity.type
_entity.pdbx_description
1 polymer ?
#
loop_
_entity_poly.entity_id
_entity_poly.type
_entity_poly.pdbx_seq_one_letter_code
_entity_poly.pdbx_strand_id
1 'polypeptide(L)'
;MGQTPLRQQFPDIYILNQQKIATIVEVRNEQGWNLIFRRFLNDWEVERMTQFYNTLEQAKNLTCEEDKLTWKLEKDGKFKVKSAYKLLDISTETKELWPWKMIWKGKIPHWLTSHGLLQDNLF
;
A
#
# COMPACT_ATOMS: atom_id res chain seq x y z
N MET A 1 -0.29 14.22 7.63
CA MET A 1 -0.02 13.27 8.73
C MET A 1 -0.26 11.86 8.19
N GLY A 2 0.65 10.91 8.38
CA GLY A 2 0.53 9.53 7.85
C GLY A 2 1.63 9.10 6.88
N GLN A 3 2.86 9.62 7.01
CA GLN A 3 3.98 9.18 6.15
C GLN A 3 4.62 7.86 6.60
N THR A 4 4.34 7.39 7.82
CA THR A 4 4.97 6.19 8.38
C THR A 4 3.91 5.31 9.08
N PRO A 5 3.79 4.02 8.70
CA PRO A 5 2.92 3.06 9.40
C PRO A 5 3.20 2.97 10.91
N LEU A 6 2.16 2.76 11.72
CA LEU A 6 2.29 2.60 13.17
C LEU A 6 3.25 1.46 13.55
N ARG A 7 3.25 0.35 12.80
CA ARG A 7 4.19 -0.76 13.01
C ARG A 7 5.66 -0.38 12.87
N GLN A 8 5.96 0.68 12.12
CA GLN A 8 7.33 1.20 11.96
C GLN A 8 7.67 2.21 13.04
N GLN A 9 6.71 3.00 13.51
CA GLN A 9 6.92 3.96 14.60
C GLN A 9 7.03 3.27 15.98
N PHE A 10 6.28 2.17 16.15
CA PHE A 10 6.16 1.41 17.40
C PHE A 10 6.39 -0.09 17.17
N PRO A 11 7.59 -0.50 16.72
CA PRO A 11 7.89 -1.91 16.43
C PRO A 11 7.82 -2.78 17.69
N ASP A 12 8.22 -2.23 18.84
CA ASP A 12 8.14 -2.81 20.18
C ASP A 12 6.70 -3.22 20.54
N ILE A 13 5.75 -2.31 20.38
CA ILE A 13 4.33 -2.58 20.65
C ILE A 13 3.76 -3.56 19.64
N TYR A 14 4.11 -3.41 18.36
CA TYR A 14 3.66 -4.31 17.29
C TYR A 14 4.12 -5.76 17.50
N ILE A 15 5.33 -5.96 18.05
CA ILE A 15 5.84 -7.30 18.38
C ILE A 15 5.05 -7.93 19.53
N LEU A 16 4.58 -7.14 20.49
CA LEU A 16 3.82 -7.62 21.63
C LEU A 16 2.35 -7.88 21.30
N ASN A 17 1.77 -7.10 20.39
CA ASN A 17 0.39 -7.19 19.96
C ASN A 17 0.11 -8.52 19.21
N GLN A 18 -0.97 -9.19 19.58
CA GLN A 18 -1.40 -10.45 18.97
C GLN A 18 -2.36 -10.26 17.77
N GLN A 19 -3.02 -9.11 17.68
CA GLN A 19 -4.05 -8.75 16.72
C GLN A 19 -3.47 -8.10 15.45
N LYS A 20 -2.49 -8.75 14.80
CA LYS A 20 -1.73 -8.16 13.68
C LYS A 20 -2.53 -7.91 12.39
N ILE A 21 -3.65 -8.60 12.25
CA ILE A 21 -4.56 -8.50 11.10
C ILE A 21 -5.86 -7.77 11.44
N ALA A 22 -6.02 -7.32 12.68
CA ALA A 22 -7.23 -6.65 13.10
C ALA A 22 -7.32 -5.24 12.53
N THR A 23 -8.54 -4.85 12.20
CA THR A 23 -8.92 -3.51 11.76
C THR A 23 -9.13 -2.59 12.96
N ILE A 24 -9.13 -1.28 12.72
CA ILE A 24 -9.37 -0.28 13.76
C ILE A 24 -10.75 -0.47 14.40
N VAL A 25 -11.75 -0.87 13.62
CA VAL A 25 -13.12 -1.14 14.09
C VAL A 25 -13.16 -2.31 15.09
N GLU A 26 -12.35 -3.34 14.89
CA GLU A 26 -12.30 -4.50 15.79
C GLU A 26 -11.59 -4.21 17.11
N VAL A 27 -10.62 -3.28 17.10
CA VAL A 27 -9.80 -2.96 18.29
C VAL A 27 -10.21 -1.68 19.00
N ARG A 28 -11.17 -0.90 18.48
CA ARG A 28 -11.71 0.31 19.13
C ARG A 28 -13.15 0.06 19.55
N ASN A 29 -13.43 0.16 20.84
CA ASN A 29 -14.78 0.08 21.41
C ASN A 29 -15.15 1.40 22.12
N GLU A 30 -16.35 1.48 22.70
CA GLU A 30 -16.83 2.66 23.44
C GLU A 30 -15.93 3.02 24.65
N GLN A 31 -15.23 2.03 25.21
CA GLN A 31 -14.42 2.17 26.43
C GLN A 31 -12.97 2.57 26.12
N GLY A 32 -12.50 2.41 24.88
CA GLY A 32 -11.11 2.64 24.54
C GLY A 32 -10.60 1.75 23.42
N TRP A 33 -9.27 1.69 23.36
CA TRP A 33 -8.53 0.76 22.52
C TRP A 33 -8.33 -0.57 23.24
N ASN A 34 -8.86 -1.65 22.66
CA ASN A 34 -8.79 -3.00 23.17
C ASN A 34 -7.68 -3.80 22.47
N LEU A 35 -6.47 -3.76 23.04
CA LEU A 35 -5.27 -4.42 22.49
C LEU A 35 -4.89 -5.63 23.33
N ILE A 36 -4.62 -6.75 22.66
CA ILE A 36 -4.23 -8.01 23.29
C ILE A 36 -2.73 -8.20 23.11
N PHE A 37 -2.03 -8.33 24.24
CA PHE A 37 -0.57 -8.54 24.28
C PHE A 37 -0.22 -9.96 24.68
N ARG A 38 0.88 -10.49 24.12
CA ARG A 38 1.40 -11.83 24.43
C ARG A 38 2.02 -11.98 25.82
N ARG A 39 2.29 -10.86 26.50
CA ARG A 39 2.80 -10.78 27.87
C ARG A 39 2.50 -9.40 28.45
N PHE A 40 2.66 -9.25 29.77
CA PHE A 40 2.64 -7.95 30.43
C PHE A 40 3.77 -7.04 29.92
N LEU A 41 3.52 -5.73 29.98
CA LEU A 41 4.50 -4.69 29.67
C LEU A 41 5.55 -4.62 30.77
N ASN A 42 6.81 -4.45 30.39
CA ASN A 42 7.85 -4.06 31.33
C ASN A 42 7.81 -2.54 31.53
N ASP A 43 8.41 -2.04 32.61
CA ASP A 43 8.40 -0.61 32.96
C ASP A 43 8.90 0.29 31.82
N TRP A 44 9.93 -0.15 31.08
CA TRP A 44 10.46 0.61 29.93
C TRP A 44 9.53 0.61 28.70
N GLU A 45 8.58 -0.32 28.60
CA GLU A 45 7.61 -0.40 27.49
C GLU A 45 6.35 0.42 27.80
N VAL A 46 6.10 0.74 29.07
CA VAL A 46 4.93 1.54 29.48
C VAL A 46 4.97 2.93 28.87
N GLU A 47 6.12 3.61 28.90
CA GLU A 47 6.26 4.95 28.31
C GLU A 47 5.99 4.93 26.80
N ARG A 48 6.53 3.91 26.11
CA ARG A 48 6.28 3.70 24.68
C ARG A 48 4.81 3.47 24.40
N MET A 49 4.13 2.70 25.25
CA MET A 49 2.69 2.45 25.15
C MET A 49 1.87 3.74 25.31
N THR A 50 2.25 4.61 26.24
CA THR A 50 1.62 5.92 26.41
C THR A 50 1.78 6.79 25.16
N GLN A 51 2.98 6.85 24.57
CA GLN A 51 3.22 7.57 23.33
C GLN A 51 2.39 7.02 22.15
N PHE A 52 2.23 5.70 22.10
CA PHE A 52 1.40 5.04 21.10
C PHE A 52 -0.08 5.42 21.24
N TYR A 53 -0.65 5.35 22.45
CA TYR A 53 -2.02 5.78 22.67
C TYR A 53 -2.22 7.27 22.37
N ASN A 54 -1.28 8.14 22.75
CA ASN A 54 -1.34 9.56 22.39
C ASN A 54 -1.34 9.76 20.87
N THR A 55 -0.59 8.95 20.12
CA THR A 55 -0.58 8.97 18.65
C THR A 55 -1.92 8.53 18.08
N LEU A 56 -2.54 7.50 18.67
CA LEU A 56 -3.86 7.02 18.28
C LEU A 56 -4.95 8.05 18.54
N GLU A 57 -4.94 8.73 19.68
CA GLU A 57 -5.93 9.77 20.03
C GLU A 57 -5.78 11.03 19.15
N GLN A 58 -4.61 11.27 18.56
CA GLN A 58 -4.44 12.34 17.58
C GLN A 58 -5.09 12.03 16.22
N ALA A 59 -5.51 10.78 15.97
CA ALA A 59 -6.20 10.40 14.75
C ALA A 59 -7.65 10.90 14.77
N LYS A 60 -7.87 12.15 14.35
CA LYS A 60 -9.17 12.83 14.40
C LYS A 60 -10.23 12.31 13.42
N ASN A 61 -9.86 11.46 12.47
CA ASN A 61 -10.71 11.06 11.33
C ASN A 61 -10.87 9.53 11.24
N LEU A 62 -10.97 8.83 12.37
CA LEU A 62 -11.29 7.41 12.37
C LEU A 62 -12.79 7.25 12.09
N THR A 63 -13.14 6.74 10.91
CA THR A 63 -14.50 6.40 10.54
C THR A 63 -14.63 4.89 10.39
N CYS A 64 -15.85 4.37 10.56
CA CYS A 64 -16.16 2.97 10.25
C CYS A 64 -16.41 2.74 8.75
N GLU A 65 -16.07 3.73 7.90
CA GLU A 65 -16.17 3.56 6.45
C GLU A 65 -15.06 2.66 5.93
N GLU A 66 -15.32 1.99 4.81
CA GLU A 66 -14.27 1.25 4.10
C GLU A 66 -13.17 2.18 3.61
N ASP A 67 -11.93 1.71 3.69
CA ASP A 67 -10.76 2.43 3.20
C ASP A 67 -10.86 2.67 1.68
N LYS A 68 -10.73 3.94 1.27
CA LYS A 68 -10.77 4.35 -0.14
C LYS A 68 -9.37 4.67 -0.65
N LEU A 69 -8.94 3.98 -1.70
CA LEU A 69 -7.73 4.32 -2.43
C LEU A 69 -7.91 5.65 -3.16
N THR A 70 -7.12 6.65 -2.79
CA THR A 70 -7.12 7.97 -3.43
C THR A 70 -5.81 8.22 -4.16
N TRP A 71 -5.92 8.66 -5.40
CA TRP A 71 -4.78 8.97 -6.24
C TRP A 71 -4.28 10.40 -5.98
N LYS A 72 -3.13 10.51 -5.31
CA LYS A 72 -2.59 11.81 -4.84
C LYS A 72 -2.16 12.78 -5.94
N LEU A 73 -1.94 12.30 -7.16
CA LEU A 73 -1.48 13.15 -8.27
C LEU A 73 -2.60 13.88 -8.99
N GLU A 74 -3.85 13.53 -8.71
CA GLU A 74 -5.01 14.16 -9.32
C GLU A 74 -5.91 14.75 -8.23
N LYS A 75 -6.42 15.96 -8.47
CA LYS A 75 -7.25 16.70 -7.49
C LYS A 75 -8.58 16.01 -7.20
N ASP A 76 -9.10 15.25 -8.16
CA ASP A 76 -10.32 14.46 -8.03
C ASP A 76 -10.10 13.11 -7.32
N GLY A 77 -8.86 12.80 -6.94
CA GLY A 77 -8.48 11.54 -6.29
C GLY A 77 -8.61 10.32 -7.19
N LYS A 78 -8.94 10.48 -8.47
CA LYS A 78 -9.13 9.37 -9.40
C LYS A 78 -7.83 9.01 -10.08
N PHE A 79 -7.61 7.71 -10.26
CA PHE A 79 -6.48 7.23 -11.02
C PHE A 79 -6.59 7.68 -12.49
N LYS A 80 -5.52 8.27 -13.02
CA LYS A 80 -5.40 8.58 -14.44
C LYS A 80 -4.08 8.04 -14.98
N VAL A 81 -4.17 7.26 -16.05
CA VAL A 81 -3.02 6.65 -16.73
C VAL A 81 -1.94 7.70 -17.05
N LYS A 82 -2.33 8.85 -17.59
CA LYS A 82 -1.41 9.96 -17.91
C LYS A 82 -0.60 10.44 -16.69
N SER A 83 -1.23 10.56 -15.53
CA SER A 83 -0.57 11.01 -14.30
C SER A 83 0.35 9.94 -13.70
N ALA A 84 -0.01 8.66 -13.82
CA ALA A 84 0.85 7.54 -13.44
C ALA A 84 2.10 7.48 -14.31
N TYR A 85 1.96 7.62 -15.63
CA TYR A 85 3.11 7.70 -16.52
C TYR A 85 3.99 8.92 -16.25
N LYS A 86 3.41 10.10 -15.95
CA LYS A 86 4.21 11.26 -15.54
C LYS A 86 5.03 10.99 -14.28
N LEU A 87 4.45 10.33 -13.27
CA LEU A 87 5.19 9.95 -12.07
C LEU A 87 6.36 9.03 -12.40
N LEU A 88 6.10 8.02 -13.23
CA LEU A 88 7.13 7.07 -13.66
C LEU A 88 8.23 7.78 -14.45
N ASP A 89 7.87 8.65 -15.40
CA ASP A 89 8.82 9.41 -16.25
C ASP A 89 9.69 10.37 -15.40
N ILE A 90 9.10 11.03 -14.40
CA ILE A 90 9.85 11.88 -13.44
C ILE A 90 10.80 11.02 -12.57
N SER A 91 10.41 9.80 -12.21
CA SER A 91 11.24 8.87 -11.45
C SER A 91 12.31 8.16 -12.29
N THR A 92 12.33 8.35 -13.61
CA THR A 92 13.19 7.60 -14.51
C THR A 92 14.54 8.28 -14.82
N GLU A 93 15.53 7.97 -14.00
CA GLU A 93 16.85 7.50 -14.50
C GLU A 93 16.73 6.09 -15.14
N THR A 94 15.58 5.43 -14.99
CA THR A 94 15.29 4.04 -15.38
C THR A 94 14.66 3.85 -16.77
N LYS A 95 14.76 4.85 -17.67
CA LYS A 95 14.31 4.70 -19.08
C LYS A 95 15.00 3.55 -19.81
N GLU A 96 16.24 3.24 -19.44
CA GLU A 96 17.04 2.12 -19.96
C GLU A 96 16.50 0.74 -19.51
N LEU A 97 15.80 0.66 -18.37
CA LEU A 97 15.39 -0.61 -17.75
C LEU A 97 13.93 -0.99 -18.02
N TRP A 98 13.08 -0.08 -18.51
CA TRP A 98 11.65 -0.37 -18.66
C TRP A 98 11.40 -1.29 -19.86
N PRO A 99 10.90 -2.53 -19.66
CA PRO A 99 10.94 -3.59 -20.65
C PRO A 99 9.78 -3.50 -21.64
N TRP A 100 9.27 -2.31 -21.98
CA TRP A 100 8.16 -2.17 -22.93
C TRP A 100 8.49 -2.82 -24.28
N LYS A 101 9.76 -2.72 -24.73
CA LYS A 101 10.25 -3.42 -25.92
C LYS A 101 10.26 -4.95 -25.77
N MET A 102 10.27 -5.50 -24.56
CA MET A 102 10.20 -6.95 -24.30
C MET A 102 8.76 -7.45 -24.19
N ILE A 103 7.86 -6.66 -23.57
CA ILE A 103 6.44 -7.02 -23.39
C ILE A 103 5.75 -7.16 -24.75
N TRP A 104 6.06 -6.26 -25.69
CA TRP A 104 5.46 -6.27 -27.03
C TRP A 104 6.27 -7.05 -28.08
N LYS A 105 7.47 -7.54 -27.73
CA LYS A 105 8.19 -8.56 -28.50
C LYS A 105 7.67 -9.96 -28.16
N GLY A 106 6.35 -10.14 -28.28
CA GLY A 106 5.78 -11.48 -28.37
C GLY A 106 6.49 -12.19 -29.52
N LYS A 107 7.28 -13.23 -29.22
CA LYS A 107 7.84 -14.10 -30.25
C LYS A 107 6.65 -14.72 -30.96
N ILE A 108 6.33 -14.23 -32.16
CA ILE A 108 5.43 -14.94 -33.06
C ILE A 108 6.08 -16.31 -33.25
N PRO A 109 5.44 -17.40 -32.82
CA PRO A 109 5.97 -18.73 -33.05
C PRO A 109 6.26 -18.90 -34.54
N HIS A 110 7.45 -19.38 -34.90
CA HIS A 110 7.88 -19.47 -36.31
C HIS A 110 6.90 -20.27 -37.19
N TRP A 111 6.11 -21.17 -36.59
CA TRP A 111 5.08 -21.95 -37.28
C TRP A 111 3.88 -21.10 -37.76
N LEU A 112 3.58 -19.97 -37.10
CA LEU A 112 2.55 -19.00 -37.54
C LEU A 112 2.99 -18.24 -38.80
N THR A 113 4.29 -18.00 -38.96
CA THR A 113 4.86 -17.40 -40.18
C THR A 113 4.97 -18.41 -41.33
N SER A 114 5.19 -19.69 -41.00
CA SER A 114 5.34 -20.78 -41.98
C SER A 114 4.03 -21.21 -42.65
N HIS A 115 2.87 -20.92 -42.05
CA HIS A 115 1.55 -21.34 -42.56
C HIS A 115 0.76 -20.21 -43.21
N GLY A 116 1.36 -19.05 -43.49
CA GLY A 116 0.75 -17.99 -44.30
C GLY A 116 -0.48 -17.30 -43.69
N LEU A 117 -0.80 -17.50 -42.41
CA LEU A 117 -2.02 -16.99 -41.78
C LEU A 117 -1.93 -15.53 -41.27
N LEU A 118 -0.89 -14.78 -41.65
CA LEU A 118 -0.70 -13.39 -41.23
C LEU A 118 -0.72 -12.36 -42.37
N GLN A 119 -1.21 -12.71 -43.57
CA GLN A 119 -1.48 -11.68 -44.60
C GLN A 119 -2.90 -11.14 -44.59
N ASP A 120 -3.87 -11.78 -43.95
CA ASP A 120 -5.28 -11.41 -44.16
C ASP A 120 -5.99 -10.71 -43.01
N ASN A 121 -5.32 -10.38 -41.90
CA ASN A 121 -5.93 -9.46 -40.92
C ASN A 121 -4.86 -8.88 -39.98
N LEU A 122 -4.42 -7.65 -40.26
CA LEU A 122 -4.13 -6.61 -39.27
C LEU A 122 -3.85 -5.30 -40.03
N PHE A 123 -4.86 -4.42 -40.02
CA PHE A 123 -5.00 -3.09 -40.63
C PHE A 123 -5.41 -3.02 -42.10
#